data_AF-A0A950NJC7-F1
#
_entry.id   AF-A0A950NJC7-F1
#
_cell.length_a   1.000
_cell.length_b   1.000
_cell.length_c   1.000
_cell.angle_alpha   90.00
_cell.angle_beta   90.00
_cell.angle_gamma   90.00
#
_symmetry.space_group_name_H-M   'P 1'
#
loop_
_entity.id
_entity.type
_entity.pdbx_description
1 polymer ?
#
loop_
_entity_poly.entity_id
_entity_poly.type
_entity_poly.pdbx_seq_one_letter_code
_entity_poly.pdbx_strand_id
1 'polypeptide(L)'
;MFFVVACFFFPRPMCELLHLKVPDPIIWVRTSGMLLFIISVFYIPAALDPFRYRATAIMHIIPSRACGSSFFLYSVLARGQEAGFLSIALVDLFFGVMSAIFLFLAFRTGQAPVTGASRG
;
A
#
# COMPACT_ATOMS: atom_id res chain seq x y z
N MET A 1 -5.52 9.30 1.25
CA MET A 1 -5.65 10.01 2.55
C MET A 1 -7.09 10.10 3.03
N PHE A 2 -8.08 10.33 2.17
CA PHE A 2 -9.50 10.34 2.55
C PHE A 2 -9.95 9.09 3.33
N PHE A 3 -9.49 7.89 2.95
CA PHE A 3 -9.79 6.65 3.65
C PHE A 3 -9.31 6.64 5.12
N VAL A 4 -8.13 7.19 5.40
CA VAL A 4 -7.59 7.30 6.76
C VAL A 4 -8.46 8.21 7.62
N VAL A 5 -8.85 9.37 7.09
CA VAL A 5 -9.69 10.35 7.79
C VAL A 5 -11.04 9.73 8.11
N ALA A 6 -11.63 9.01 7.14
CA ALA A 6 -12.87 8.29 7.35
C ALA A 6 -12.75 7.18 8.42
N CYS A 7 -11.69 6.36 8.39
CA CYS A 7 -11.47 5.32 9.41
C CYS A 7 -11.23 5.88 10.82
N PHE A 8 -10.66 7.08 10.94
CA PHE A 8 -10.39 7.70 12.24
C PHE A 8 -11.64 8.33 12.86
N PHE A 9 -12.33 9.20 12.12
CA PHE A 9 -13.51 9.93 12.61
C PHE A 9 -14.80 9.10 12.53
N PHE A 10 -14.94 8.27 11.50
CA PHE A 10 -16.14 7.50 11.19
C PHE A 10 -15.83 6.00 10.95
N PRO A 11 -15.31 5.27 11.96
CA PRO A 11 -14.95 3.86 11.79
C PRO A 11 -16.16 2.95 11.54
N ARG A 12 -17.32 3.21 12.17
CA ARG A 12 -18.53 2.38 12.00
C ARG A 12 -19.11 2.47 10.59
N PRO A 13 -19.35 3.67 10.01
CA PRO A 13 -19.79 3.80 8.63
C PRO A 13 -18.81 3.20 7.62
N MET A 14 -17.50 3.25 7.89
CA MET A 14 -16.51 2.58 7.05
C MET A 14 -16.64 1.06 7.11
N CYS A 15 -16.80 0.47 8.30
CA CYS A 15 -17.07 -0.95 8.43
C CYS A 15 -18.36 -1.36 7.70
N GLU A 16 -19.44 -0.59 7.83
CA GLU A 16 -20.70 -0.85 7.13
C GLU A 16 -20.55 -0.73 5.60
N LEU A 17 -19.85 0.30 5.11
CA LEU A 17 -19.58 0.48 3.69
C LEU A 17 -18.81 -0.70 3.07
N LEU A 18 -17.87 -1.27 3.83
CA LEU A 18 -17.12 -2.45 3.41
C LEU A 18 -17.82 -3.77 3.78
N HIS A 19 -19.03 -3.75 4.35
CA HIS A 19 -19.73 -4.95 4.83
C HIS A 19 -18.88 -5.77 5.82
N LEU A 20 -18.09 -5.08 6.63
CA LEU A 20 -17.24 -5.65 7.67
C LEU A 20 -17.96 -5.60 9.02
N LYS A 21 -17.80 -6.64 9.83
CA LYS A 21 -18.27 -6.65 11.21
C LYS A 21 -17.51 -5.60 12.00
N VAL A 22 -18.28 -4.75 12.70
CA VAL A 22 -17.73 -3.72 13.57
C VAL A 22 -16.96 -4.40 14.72
N PRO A 23 -15.63 -4.24 14.81
CA PRO A 23 -14.87 -4.85 15.89
C PRO A 23 -15.19 -4.17 17.21
N ASP A 24 -15.29 -4.96 18.28
CA ASP A 24 -15.38 -4.46 19.65
C ASP A 24 -14.13 -4.93 20.42
N PRO A 25 -13.17 -4.05 20.76
CA PRO A 25 -13.27 -2.59 20.74
C PRO A 25 -12.94 -1.92 19.39
N ILE A 26 -13.71 -0.87 19.05
CA ILE A 26 -13.60 -0.08 17.81
C ILE A 26 -12.22 0.60 17.62
N ILE A 27 -11.43 0.69 18.69
CA ILE A 27 -10.11 1.32 18.69
C ILE A 27 -9.17 0.70 17.66
N TRP A 28 -9.29 -0.61 17.39
CA TRP A 28 -8.46 -1.29 16.41
C TRP A 28 -8.63 -0.73 14.99
N VAL A 29 -9.84 -0.33 14.62
CA VAL A 29 -10.12 0.28 13.30
C VAL A 29 -9.45 1.66 13.21
N ARG A 30 -9.54 2.46 14.29
CA ARG A 30 -8.92 3.78 14.36
C ARG A 30 -7.39 3.70 14.33
N THR A 31 -6.82 2.78 15.11
CA THR A 31 -5.37 2.54 15.17
C THR A 31 -4.84 2.07 13.83
N SER A 32 -5.54 1.16 13.16
CA SER A 32 -5.16 0.69 11.82
C SER A 32 -5.20 1.83 10.80
N GLY A 33 -6.21 2.70 10.86
CA GLY A 33 -6.28 3.91 10.05
C GLY A 33 -5.11 4.87 10.29
N MET A 34 -4.74 5.12 11.55
CA MET A 34 -3.58 5.95 11.89
C MET A 34 -2.25 5.32 11.45
N LEU A 35 -2.11 4.01 11.55
CA LEU A 35 -0.91 3.33 11.05
C LEU A 35 -0.78 3.49 9.53
N LEU A 36 -1.88 3.32 8.79
CA LEU A 36 -1.95 3.58 7.34
C LEU A 36 -1.57 5.02 7.00
N PHE A 37 -1.91 5.99 7.84
CA PHE A 37 -1.48 7.38 7.67
C PHE A 37 0.03 7.53 7.79
N ILE A 38 0.60 7.05 8.89
CA ILE A 38 2.02 7.19 9.22
C ILE A 38 2.88 6.57 8.13
N ILE A 39 2.57 5.33 7.71
CA ILE A 39 3.32 4.68 6.63
C ILE A 39 3.19 5.45 5.31
N SER A 40 2.00 6.00 5.02
CA SER A 40 1.81 6.77 3.78
C SER A 40 2.66 8.05 3.76
N VAL A 41 2.80 8.72 4.90
CA VAL A 41 3.70 9.87 5.04
C VAL A 41 5.16 9.45 4.84
N PHE A 42 5.57 8.32 5.42
CA PHE A 42 6.92 7.79 5.21
C PHE A 42 7.23 7.37 3.78
N TYR A 43 6.21 7.13 2.95
CA TYR A 43 6.40 6.83 1.53
C TYR A 43 6.55 8.07 0.65
N ILE A 44 6.26 9.29 1.14
CA ILE A 44 6.41 10.52 0.35
C ILE A 44 7.88 10.75 -0.11
N PRO A 45 8.90 10.65 0.76
CA PRO A 45 10.30 10.82 0.32
C PRO A 45 10.74 9.74 -0.67
N ALA A 46 10.27 8.50 -0.50
CA ALA A 46 10.57 7.39 -1.40
C ALA A 46 9.90 7.55 -2.77
N ALA A 47 8.74 8.21 -2.83
CA ALA A 47 8.07 8.56 -4.08
C ALA A 47 8.73 9.73 -4.82
N LEU A 48 9.32 10.68 -4.09
CA LEU A 48 9.99 11.85 -4.66
C LEU A 48 11.41 11.53 -5.17
N ASP A 49 12.16 10.68 -4.48
CA ASP A 49 13.52 10.28 -4.90
C ASP A 49 13.73 8.76 -4.77
N PRO A 50 13.23 7.98 -5.74
CA PRO A 50 13.31 6.51 -5.71
C PRO A 50 14.75 6.00 -5.86
N PHE A 51 15.66 6.78 -6.43
CA PHE A 51 17.06 6.38 -6.65
C PHE A 51 17.89 6.45 -5.37
N ARG A 52 17.64 7.47 -4.53
CA ARG A 52 18.32 7.63 -3.25
C ARG A 52 17.80 6.69 -2.17
N TYR A 53 16.51 6.32 -2.22
CA TYR A 53 15.84 5.49 -1.20
C TYR A 53 15.31 4.15 -1.73
N ARG A 54 16.10 3.46 -2.58
CA ARG A 54 15.76 2.16 -3.16
C ARG A 54 15.25 1.12 -2.15
N ALA A 55 15.86 1.06 -0.97
CA ALA A 55 15.48 0.11 0.07
C ALA A 55 14.08 0.42 0.61
N THR A 56 13.77 1.69 0.84
CA THR A 56 12.46 2.16 1.31
C THR A 56 11.39 1.97 0.24
N ALA A 57 11.72 2.18 -1.05
CA ALA A 57 10.82 1.93 -2.16
C ALA A 57 10.47 0.44 -2.33
N ILE A 58 11.44 -0.46 -2.16
CA ILE A 58 11.21 -1.92 -2.18
C ILE A 58 10.40 -2.36 -0.96
N MET A 59 10.71 -1.84 0.23
CA MET A 59 9.95 -2.13 1.45
C MET A 59 8.50 -1.62 1.39
N HIS A 60 8.22 -0.55 0.64
CA HIS A 60 6.84 -0.14 0.41
C HIS A 60 6.03 -1.19 -0.36
N ILE A 61 6.65 -1.87 -1.31
CA ILE A 61 5.92 -2.72 -2.27
C ILE A 61 5.81 -4.15 -1.75
N ILE A 62 6.94 -4.74 -1.33
CA ILE A 62 7.01 -6.17 -1.01
C ILE A 62 6.34 -6.48 0.34
N PRO A 63 6.83 -6.00 1.50
CA PRO A 63 6.22 -6.35 2.78
C PRO A 63 4.93 -5.60 3.05
N SER A 64 4.78 -4.34 2.60
CA SER A 64 3.57 -3.57 2.94
C SER A 64 2.37 -3.89 2.04
N ARG A 65 2.54 -3.96 0.72
CA ARG A 65 1.39 -4.14 -0.21
C ARG A 65 1.20 -5.58 -0.67
N ALA A 66 2.26 -6.27 -1.08
CA ALA A 66 2.14 -7.66 -1.54
C ALA A 66 1.81 -8.60 -0.37
N CYS A 67 2.44 -8.43 0.79
CA CYS A 67 2.15 -9.22 1.99
C CYS A 67 0.74 -8.92 2.54
N GLY A 68 0.34 -7.65 2.60
CA GLY A 68 -1.01 -7.23 3.00
C GLY A 68 -2.10 -7.82 2.11
N SER A 69 -1.99 -7.65 0.79
CA SER A 69 -2.93 -8.24 -0.18
C SER A 69 -2.96 -9.76 -0.08
N SER A 70 -1.82 -10.43 0.02
CA SER A 70 -1.75 -11.90 0.11
C SER A 70 -2.39 -12.41 1.40
N PHE A 71 -2.18 -11.71 2.51
CA PHE A 71 -2.78 -12.04 3.79
C PHE A 71 -4.30 -11.91 3.77
N PHE A 72 -4.83 -10.80 3.24
CA PHE A 72 -6.28 -10.61 3.13
C PHE A 72 -6.91 -11.60 2.15
N LEU A 73 -6.25 -11.84 1.00
CA LEU A 73 -6.72 -12.80 0.01
C LEU A 73 -6.74 -14.23 0.58
N TYR A 74 -5.68 -14.66 1.26
CA TYR A 74 -5.63 -15.94 1.95
C TYR A 74 -6.70 -16.02 3.05
N SER A 75 -6.90 -14.97 3.84
CA SER A 75 -7.90 -14.96 4.91
C SER A 75 -9.34 -15.09 4.37
N VAL A 76 -9.65 -14.49 3.23
CA VAL A 76 -10.97 -14.63 2.59
C VAL A 76 -11.12 -16.02 1.96
N LEU A 77 -10.15 -16.46 1.16
CA LEU A 77 -10.26 -17.71 0.40
C LEU A 77 -10.10 -18.98 1.24
N ALA A 78 -9.20 -18.97 2.23
CA ALA A 78 -8.89 -20.15 3.05
C ALA A 78 -9.62 -20.17 4.40
N ARG A 79 -10.00 -19.01 4.94
CA ARG A 79 -10.70 -18.90 6.24
C ARG A 79 -12.14 -18.40 6.16
N GLY A 80 -12.68 -18.14 4.97
CA GLY A 80 -14.07 -17.72 4.79
C GLY A 80 -14.40 -16.40 5.50
N GLN A 81 -13.41 -15.52 5.65
CA GLN A 81 -13.62 -14.19 6.24
C GLN A 81 -14.48 -13.31 5.32
N GLU A 82 -15.01 -12.23 5.90
CA GLU A 82 -15.97 -11.32 5.26
C GLU A 82 -15.47 -10.80 3.90
N ALA A 83 -16.36 -10.80 2.91
CA ALA A 83 -16.05 -10.37 1.55
C ALA A 83 -15.54 -8.92 1.47
N GLY A 84 -15.81 -8.10 2.48
CA GLY A 84 -15.25 -6.76 2.62
C GLY A 84 -13.72 -6.70 2.55
N PHE A 85 -13.04 -7.69 3.11
CA PHE A 85 -11.57 -7.77 3.07
C PHE A 85 -11.03 -8.01 1.66
N LEU A 86 -11.83 -8.59 0.75
CA LEU A 86 -11.44 -8.81 -0.64
C LEU A 86 -11.28 -7.49 -1.38
N SER A 87 -12.17 -6.52 -1.12
CA SER A 87 -12.07 -5.19 -1.73
C SER A 87 -10.78 -4.48 -1.31
N ILE A 88 -10.40 -4.58 -0.04
CA ILE A 88 -9.14 -4.04 0.49
C ILE A 88 -7.94 -4.75 -0.17
N ALA A 89 -7.98 -6.08 -0.25
CA ALA A 89 -6.92 -6.87 -0.88
C ALA A 89 -6.71 -6.48 -2.34
N LEU A 90 -7.79 -6.34 -3.11
CA LEU A 90 -7.73 -5.98 -4.54
C LEU A 90 -7.18 -4.57 -4.76
N VAL A 91 -7.61 -3.61 -3.93
CA VAL A 91 -7.09 -2.24 -3.99
C VAL A 91 -5.59 -2.22 -3.66
N ASP A 92 -5.18 -2.90 -2.60
CA ASP A 92 -3.77 -3.01 -2.21
C ASP A 92 -2.92 -3.71 -3.28
N LEU A 93 -3.46 -4.77 -3.90
CA LEU A 93 -2.80 -5.45 -5.01
C LEU A 93 -2.62 -4.53 -6.21
N PHE A 94 -3.68 -3.82 -6.60
CA PHE A 94 -3.64 -2.89 -7.73
C PHE A 94 -2.58 -1.80 -7.52
N PHE A 95 -2.61 -1.13 -6.37
CA PHE A 95 -1.62 -0.09 -6.05
C PHE A 95 -0.21 -0.66 -5.88
N GLY A 96 -0.08 -1.87 -5.32
CA GLY A 96 1.20 -2.57 -5.19
C GLY A 96 1.82 -2.91 -6.54
N VAL A 97 1.03 -3.45 -7.47
CA VAL A 97 1.47 -3.79 -8.83
C VAL A 97 1.82 -2.53 -9.62
N MET A 98 0.99 -1.49 -9.58
CA MET A 98 1.31 -0.21 -10.25
C MET A 98 2.61 0.39 -9.71
N SER A 99 2.79 0.41 -8.38
CA SER A 99 4.02 0.90 -7.77
C SER A 99 5.24 0.05 -8.14
N ALA A 100 5.09 -1.27 -8.24
CA ALA A 100 6.13 -2.19 -8.70
C ALA A 100 6.53 -1.92 -10.15
N ILE A 101 5.57 -1.70 -11.04
CA ILE A 101 5.83 -1.38 -12.45
C ILE A 101 6.56 -0.04 -12.56
N PHE A 102 6.10 1.00 -11.85
CA PHE A 102 6.77 2.29 -11.85
C PHE A 102 8.19 2.22 -11.29
N LEU A 103 8.40 1.46 -10.21
CA LEU A 103 9.73 1.26 -9.64
C LEU A 103 10.64 0.48 -10.61
N PHE A 104 10.12 -0.55 -11.27
CA PHE A 104 10.85 -1.31 -12.28
C PHE A 104 11.25 -0.46 -13.48
N LEU A 105 10.33 0.38 -13.98
CA LEU A 105 10.61 1.33 -15.05
C LEU A 105 11.65 2.36 -14.60
N ALA A 106 11.50 2.94 -13.41
CA ALA A 106 12.46 3.90 -12.86
C ALA A 106 13.87 3.30 -12.76
N PHE A 107 14.00 2.06 -12.27
CA PHE A 107 15.30 1.39 -12.23
C PHE A 107 15.88 1.10 -13.61
N ARG A 108 15.06 0.75 -14.60
CA ARG A 108 15.53 0.59 -15.99
C ARG A 108 16.02 1.91 -16.59
N THR A 109 15.31 3.01 -16.34
CA THR A 109 15.69 4.33 -16.87
C THR A 109 16.94 4.87 -16.16
N GLY A 110 17.09 4.65 -14.85
CA GLY A 110 18.30 5.07 -14.12
C GLY A 110 19.54 4.20 -14.32
N GLN A 111 19.40 3.04 -14.97
CA GLN A 111 20.52 2.21 -15.43
C GLN A 111 20.91 2.44 -16.89
N ALA A 112 20.23 3.34 -17.62
CA ALA A 112 20.69 3.74 -18.94
C ALA A 112 22.11 4.32 -18.79
N PRO A 113 23.15 3.74 -19.42
CA PRO A 113 24.46 4.35 -19.43
C PRO A 113 24.32 5.72 -20.07
N VAL A 114 25.05 6.71 -19.56
CA VAL A 114 25.34 7.95 -20.29
C VAL A 114 26.19 7.55 -21.51
N THR A 115 25.55 6.98 -22.53
CA THR A 115 26.16 6.64 -23.80
C THR A 115 26.07 7.90 -24.65
N GLY A 116 27.04 8.80 -24.51
CA GLY A 116 27.04 10.02 -25.31
C GLY A 116 27.92 11.17 -24.81
N ALA A 117 29.14 10.91 -24.34
CA ALA A 117 30.16 11.96 -24.26
C ALA A 117 31.55 11.36 -24.51
N SER A 118 31.76 10.89 -25.73
CA SER A 118 33.08 10.59 -26.27
C SER A 118 33.34 11.51 -27.45
N ARG A 119 34.31 12.42 -27.24
CA ARG A 119 35.27 12.95 -28.22
C ARG A 119 34.75 13.88 -29.31
N GLY A 120 35.17 15.14 -29.19
CA GLY A 120 35.42 16.10 -30.26
C GLY A 120 36.49 17.05 -29.77
#